data_AF-A0A2V9AU34-F1
#
_entry.id   AF-A0A2V9AU34-F1
#
_cell.length_a   1.000
_cell.length_b   1.000
_cell.length_c   1.000
_cell.angle_alpha   90.00
_cell.angle_beta   90.00
_cell.angle_gamma   90.00
#
_symmetry.space_group_name_H-M   'P 1'
#
loop_
_entity.id
_entity.type
_entity.pdbx_description
1 polymer ?
#
loop_
_entity_poly.entity_id
_entity_poly.type
_entity_poly.pdbx_seq_one_letter_code
_entity_poly.pdbx_strand_id
1 'polypeptide(L)'
;MGIYHGKRPQDDETQFWFQWDYFEEKVPERVKGQIGWYVLRLDSPDDAVRVAKTIDAEFANSPFETKTQTESAFAASWVKQFGNIQFLILSIGVVVFFTLLLVTGNTMAISVRERTSELAVFKAIGFSDRAVLFFVLAESLVIALIGGLLGLALAVLAVPALATALNGLLPSLVLAPAILGLGLVVAIAVGIISGLLPGITAMRMRVVNALRRV
;
A
#
# COMPACT_ATOMS: atom_id res chain seq x y z
N MET A 1 15.10 -32.36 -18.14
CA MET A 1 14.80 -31.27 -17.18
C MET A 1 15.10 -31.79 -15.78
N GLY A 2 15.87 -31.06 -14.99
CA GLY A 2 16.05 -31.32 -13.57
C GLY A 2 15.23 -30.33 -12.76
N ILE A 3 14.61 -30.78 -11.66
CA ILE A 3 13.95 -29.89 -10.72
C ILE A 3 15.02 -29.44 -9.73
N TYR A 4 15.26 -28.13 -9.65
CA TYR A 4 16.12 -27.55 -8.63
C TYR A 4 15.26 -27.14 -7.45
N HIS A 5 15.70 -27.51 -6.25
CA HIS A 5 15.08 -27.04 -5.00
C HIS A 5 15.99 -26.00 -4.35
N GLY A 6 15.38 -24.87 -4.00
CA GLY A 6 16.02 -23.81 -3.23
C GLY A 6 16.42 -24.31 -1.85
N LYS A 7 17.57 -23.83 -1.34
CA LYS A 7 17.99 -24.15 0.04
C LYS A 7 17.40 -23.17 1.05
N ARG A 8 16.86 -22.04 0.59
CA ARG A 8 16.24 -21.00 1.42
C ARG A 8 14.75 -20.88 1.09
N PRO A 9 13.88 -20.55 2.06
CA PRO A 9 12.44 -20.36 1.83
C PRO A 9 12.08 -19.23 0.86
N GLN A 10 13.05 -18.39 0.47
CA GLN A 10 12.88 -17.26 -0.44
C GLN A 10 13.44 -17.52 -1.85
N ASP A 11 14.06 -18.69 -2.07
CA ASP A 11 14.59 -19.05 -3.38
C ASP A 11 13.41 -19.32 -4.35
N ASP A 12 13.42 -18.65 -5.50
CA ASP A 12 12.35 -18.76 -6.50
C ASP A 12 12.52 -20.05 -7.33
N GLU A 13 11.66 -21.03 -7.07
CA GLU A 13 11.60 -22.31 -7.81
C GLU A 13 10.72 -22.24 -9.08
N THR A 14 10.12 -21.09 -9.39
CA THR A 14 9.27 -20.92 -10.59
C THR A 14 10.08 -20.65 -11.86
N GLN A 15 11.39 -20.42 -11.73
CA GLN A 15 12.28 -20.16 -12.85
C GLN A 15 12.65 -21.43 -13.61
N PHE A 16 12.44 -21.41 -14.92
CA PHE A 16 12.88 -22.48 -15.82
C PHE A 16 14.23 -22.13 -16.43
N TRP A 17 15.20 -23.02 -16.25
CA TRP A 17 16.53 -22.90 -16.84
C TRP A 17 16.64 -23.82 -18.05
N PHE A 18 17.10 -23.26 -19.16
CA PHE A 18 17.36 -23.98 -20.41
C PHE A 18 18.80 -23.78 -20.82
N GLN A 19 19.39 -24.78 -21.47
CA GLN A 19 20.67 -24.57 -22.15
C GLN A 19 20.43 -23.75 -23.41
N TRP A 20 21.22 -22.68 -23.56
CA TRP A 20 21.06 -21.70 -24.64
C TRP A 20 21.09 -22.33 -26.02
N ASP A 21 22.06 -23.21 -26.31
CA ASP A 21 22.23 -23.82 -27.64
C ASP A 21 20.95 -24.55 -28.12
N TYR A 22 20.29 -25.29 -27.22
CA TYR A 22 19.06 -26.01 -27.53
C TYR A 22 17.84 -25.07 -27.65
N PHE A 23 17.82 -23.98 -26.89
CA PHE A 23 16.77 -22.97 -26.99
C PHE A 23 16.86 -22.26 -28.34
N GLU A 24 18.06 -21.82 -28.71
CA GLU A 24 18.36 -21.09 -29.95
C GLU A 24 18.04 -21.90 -31.22
N GLU A 25 18.27 -23.22 -31.21
CA GLU A 25 17.91 -24.09 -32.33
C GLU A 25 16.40 -24.08 -32.62
N LYS A 26 15.57 -23.91 -31.58
CA LYS A 26 14.11 -24.04 -31.64
C LYS A 26 13.35 -22.71 -31.77
N VAL A 27 13.99 -21.55 -31.57
CA VAL A 27 13.34 -20.24 -31.74
C VAL A 27 13.28 -19.79 -33.22
N PRO A 28 12.28 -18.99 -33.60
CA PRO A 28 12.20 -18.38 -34.93
C PRO A 28 13.45 -17.56 -35.27
N GLU A 29 13.87 -17.55 -36.54
CA GLU A 29 15.10 -16.85 -36.97
C GLU A 29 15.16 -15.37 -36.57
N ARG A 30 14.01 -14.71 -36.42
CA ARG A 30 13.91 -13.31 -36.01
C ARG A 30 14.42 -13.04 -34.58
N VAL A 31 14.45 -14.06 -33.73
CA VAL A 31 14.84 -13.95 -32.30
C VAL A 31 16.21 -14.61 -32.04
N LYS A 32 16.75 -15.35 -33.02
CA LYS A 32 18.07 -15.97 -32.90
C LYS A 32 19.16 -14.90 -32.72
N GLY A 33 20.13 -15.19 -31.86
CA GLY A 33 21.21 -14.25 -31.49
C GLY A 33 20.81 -13.06 -30.61
N GLN A 34 19.54 -12.91 -30.20
CA GLN A 34 19.13 -11.83 -29.29
C GLN A 34 19.26 -12.27 -27.84
N ILE A 35 20.26 -11.70 -27.14
CA ILE A 35 20.50 -11.95 -25.73
C ILE A 35 20.13 -10.71 -24.93
N GLY A 36 19.32 -10.88 -23.88
CA GLY A 36 18.81 -9.75 -23.09
C GLY A 36 19.83 -9.20 -22.10
N TRP A 37 20.59 -10.06 -21.43
CA TRP A 37 21.54 -9.67 -20.38
C TRP A 37 22.63 -10.73 -20.23
N TYR A 38 23.84 -10.27 -19.92
CA TYR A 38 24.96 -11.13 -19.57
C TYR A 38 25.32 -10.92 -18.10
N VAL A 39 25.61 -12.02 -17.40
CA VAL A 39 26.11 -11.98 -16.02
C VAL A 39 27.56 -12.40 -16.05
N LEU A 40 28.44 -11.49 -15.65
CA LEU A 40 29.87 -11.74 -15.56
C LEU A 40 30.27 -11.89 -14.09
N ARG A 41 31.00 -12.97 -13.79
CA ARG A 41 31.63 -13.15 -12.48
C ARG A 41 33.04 -12.59 -12.54
N LEU A 42 33.35 -11.69 -11.63
CA LEU A 42 34.67 -11.07 -11.52
C LEU A 42 35.52 -11.81 -10.48
N ASP A 43 36.82 -11.91 -10.75
CA ASP A 43 37.80 -12.48 -9.82
C ASP A 43 38.08 -11.52 -8.64
N SER A 44 38.04 -10.21 -8.90
CA SER A 44 38.17 -9.15 -7.89
C SER A 44 37.01 -8.15 -7.98
N PRO A 45 36.34 -7.80 -6.86
CA PRO A 45 35.28 -6.78 -6.84
C PRO A 45 35.76 -5.38 -7.23
N ASP A 46 37.03 -5.04 -6.95
CA ASP A 46 37.59 -3.71 -7.19
C ASP A 46 37.70 -3.39 -8.68
N ASP A 47 37.77 -4.42 -9.52
CA ASP A 47 37.84 -4.29 -10.96
C ASP A 47 36.49 -4.03 -11.63
N ALA A 48 35.38 -4.11 -10.89
CA ALA A 48 34.04 -4.08 -11.47
C ALA A 48 33.75 -2.80 -12.27
N VAL A 49 34.18 -1.64 -11.76
CA VAL A 49 33.99 -0.35 -12.44
C VAL A 49 34.87 -0.25 -13.70
N ARG A 50 36.10 -0.74 -13.62
CA ARG A 50 37.05 -0.74 -14.74
C ARG A 50 36.55 -1.65 -15.86
N VAL A 51 36.20 -2.89 -15.53
CA VAL A 51 35.69 -3.89 -16.48
C VAL A 51 34.39 -3.43 -17.11
N ALA A 52 33.44 -2.89 -16.34
CA ALA A 52 32.19 -2.35 -16.88
C ALA A 52 32.43 -1.26 -17.92
N LYS A 53 33.33 -0.30 -17.61
CA LYS A 53 33.66 0.79 -18.54
C LYS A 53 34.37 0.29 -19.80
N THR A 54 35.24 -0.72 -19.68
CA THR A 54 35.91 -1.34 -20.82
C THR A 54 34.90 -2.02 -21.75
N ILE A 55 33.97 -2.80 -21.20
CA ILE A 55 32.92 -3.47 -21.96
C ILE A 55 32.06 -2.42 -22.67
N ASP A 56 31.55 -1.41 -21.95
CA ASP A 56 30.69 -0.40 -22.56
C ASP A 56 31.41 0.41 -23.66
N ALA A 57 32.71 0.65 -23.50
CA ALA A 57 33.51 1.31 -24.54
C ALA A 57 33.72 0.43 -25.79
N GLU A 58 33.86 -0.88 -25.61
CA GLU A 58 34.02 -1.84 -26.71
C GLU A 58 32.74 -1.97 -27.53
N PHE A 59 31.58 -1.94 -26.87
CA PHE A 59 30.26 -2.05 -27.53
C PHE A 59 29.63 -0.71 -27.92
N ALA A 60 30.23 0.44 -27.56
CA ALA A 60 29.69 1.78 -27.85
C ALA A 60 29.45 2.06 -29.33
N ASN A 61 30.26 1.48 -30.22
CA ASN A 61 30.13 1.63 -31.68
C ASN A 61 29.44 0.44 -32.35
N SER A 62 28.93 -0.51 -31.56
CA SER A 62 28.23 -1.67 -32.08
C SER A 62 26.72 -1.38 -32.26
N PRO A 63 26.01 -2.15 -33.08
CA PRO A 63 24.54 -2.07 -33.18
C PRO A 63 23.80 -2.38 -31.86
N PHE A 64 24.51 -2.89 -30.85
CA PHE A 64 23.98 -3.33 -29.56
C PHE A 64 24.75 -2.68 -28.40
N GLU A 65 24.54 -1.37 -28.21
CA GLU A 65 25.16 -0.63 -27.11
C GLU A 65 24.80 -1.27 -25.76
N THR A 66 25.82 -1.60 -24.97
CA THR A 66 25.64 -2.21 -23.65
C THR A 66 25.62 -1.16 -22.55
N LYS A 67 24.91 -1.47 -21.47
CA LYS A 67 25.03 -0.75 -20.20
C LYS A 67 25.43 -1.72 -19.13
N THR A 68 26.71 -1.72 -18.79
CA THR A 68 27.27 -2.61 -17.80
C THR A 68 27.27 -1.92 -16.45
N GLN A 69 26.72 -2.59 -15.44
CA GLN A 69 26.63 -2.05 -14.10
C GLN A 69 26.91 -3.16 -13.10
N THR A 70 27.44 -2.79 -11.94
CA THR A 70 27.67 -3.75 -10.87
C THR A 70 26.34 -4.27 -10.33
N GLU A 71 26.35 -5.50 -9.82
CA GLU A 71 25.17 -6.09 -9.20
C GLU A 71 24.63 -5.21 -8.05
N SER A 72 25.53 -4.60 -7.27
CA SER A 72 25.16 -3.66 -6.21
C SER A 72 24.48 -2.40 -6.75
N ALA A 73 24.94 -1.85 -7.87
CA ALA A 73 24.32 -0.67 -8.49
C ALA A 73 22.97 -1.00 -9.15
N PHE A 74 22.86 -2.16 -9.78
CA PHE A 74 21.59 -2.67 -10.31
C PHE A 74 20.57 -2.88 -9.19
N ALA A 75 20.97 -3.55 -8.11
CA ALA A 75 20.13 -3.76 -6.94
C ALA A 75 19.69 -2.42 -6.34
N ALA A 76 20.60 -1.43 -6.21
CA ALA A 76 20.25 -0.10 -5.73
C ALA A 76 19.24 0.63 -6.64
N SER A 77 19.38 0.52 -7.96
CA SER A 77 18.43 1.09 -8.93
C SER A 77 17.06 0.42 -8.83
N TRP A 78 17.03 -0.90 -8.64
CA TRP A 78 15.80 -1.66 -8.36
C TRP A 78 15.14 -1.20 -7.06
N VAL A 79 15.89 -1.13 -5.95
CA VAL A 79 15.38 -0.63 -4.66
C VAL A 79 14.83 0.78 -4.81
N LYS A 80 15.48 1.66 -5.60
CA LYS A 80 15.01 3.03 -5.83
C LYS A 80 13.70 3.08 -6.61
N GLN A 81 13.54 2.24 -7.64
CA GLN A 81 12.28 2.17 -8.41
C GLN A 81 11.12 1.67 -7.54
N PHE A 82 11.32 0.59 -6.79
CA PHE A 82 10.29 0.08 -5.87
C PHE A 82 10.01 1.03 -4.70
N GLY A 83 11.05 1.68 -4.17
CA GLY A 83 10.91 2.71 -3.13
C GLY A 83 10.06 3.89 -3.60
N ASN A 84 10.22 4.33 -4.85
CA ASN A 84 9.38 5.38 -5.42
C ASN A 84 7.91 4.96 -5.56
N ILE A 85 7.65 3.71 -5.98
CA ILE A 85 6.27 3.17 -6.09
C ILE A 85 5.64 3.05 -4.70
N GLN A 86 6.36 2.49 -3.72
CA GLN A 86 5.87 2.38 -2.35
C GLN A 86 5.59 3.76 -1.75
N PHE A 87 6.50 4.73 -1.95
CA PHE A 87 6.32 6.10 -1.50
C PHE A 87 5.08 6.75 -2.13
N LEU A 88 4.85 6.55 -3.43
CA LEU A 88 3.68 7.07 -4.13
C LEU A 88 2.38 6.50 -3.56
N ILE A 89 2.30 5.17 -3.40
CA ILE A 89 1.12 4.49 -2.85
C ILE A 89 0.85 4.97 -1.42
N LEU A 90 1.89 5.06 -0.58
CA LEU A 90 1.76 5.55 0.78
C LEU A 90 1.32 7.03 0.82
N SER A 91 1.84 7.86 -0.08
CA SER A 91 1.45 9.27 -0.20
C SER A 91 -0.03 9.42 -0.53
N ILE A 92 -0.52 8.66 -1.51
CA ILE A 92 -1.95 8.63 -1.85
C ILE A 92 -2.77 8.12 -0.67
N GLY A 93 -2.31 7.05 0.00
CA GLY A 93 -2.96 6.50 1.19
C GLY A 93 -3.11 7.50 2.32
N VAL A 94 -2.07 8.31 2.58
CA VAL A 94 -2.11 9.40 3.57
C VAL A 94 -3.14 10.45 3.18
N VAL A 95 -3.15 10.89 1.91
CA VAL A 95 -4.13 11.88 1.43
C VAL A 95 -5.56 11.35 1.60
N VAL A 96 -5.83 10.11 1.20
CA VAL A 96 -7.14 9.47 1.35
C VAL A 96 -7.53 9.34 2.83
N PHE A 97 -6.59 8.98 3.70
CA PHE A 97 -6.84 8.91 5.15
C PHE A 97 -7.26 10.28 5.70
N PHE A 98 -6.54 11.35 5.34
CA PHE A 98 -6.87 12.71 5.78
C PHE A 98 -8.21 13.20 5.24
N THR A 99 -8.53 12.92 3.97
CA THR A 99 -9.82 13.33 3.39
C THR A 99 -10.99 12.59 4.05
N LEU A 100 -10.85 11.29 4.33
CA LEU A 100 -11.84 10.53 5.10
C LEU A 100 -12.06 11.13 6.48
N LEU A 101 -10.98 11.49 7.17
CA LEU A 101 -11.04 12.06 8.51
C LEU A 101 -11.76 13.42 8.51
N LEU A 102 -11.49 14.26 7.51
CA LEU A 102 -12.17 15.55 7.32
C LEU A 102 -13.66 15.37 7.02
N VAL A 103 -13.99 14.49 6.08
CA VAL A 103 -15.38 14.23 5.65
C VAL A 103 -16.19 13.66 6.81
N THR A 104 -15.72 12.58 7.43
CA THR A 104 -16.42 11.93 8.55
C THR A 104 -16.51 12.88 9.76
N GLY A 105 -15.44 13.60 10.07
CA GLY A 105 -15.44 14.56 11.19
C GLY A 105 -16.43 15.71 10.96
N ASN A 106 -16.50 16.24 9.74
CA ASN A 106 -17.47 17.29 9.39
C ASN A 106 -18.91 16.77 9.46
N THR A 107 -19.19 15.59 8.90
CA THR A 107 -20.51 14.95 8.98
C THR A 107 -20.93 14.73 10.43
N MET A 108 -20.01 14.26 11.28
CA MET A 108 -20.28 14.05 12.69
C MET A 108 -20.54 15.38 13.41
N ALA A 109 -19.79 16.44 13.07
CA ALA A 109 -20.03 17.78 13.61
C ALA A 109 -21.42 18.33 13.23
N ILE A 110 -21.91 18.04 12.03
CA ILE A 110 -23.28 18.40 11.60
C ILE A 110 -24.31 17.60 12.41
N SER A 111 -24.17 16.27 12.50
CA SER A 111 -25.08 15.40 13.27
C SER A 111 -25.22 15.83 14.73
N VAL A 112 -24.09 16.15 15.39
CA VAL A 112 -24.07 16.66 16.77
C VAL A 112 -24.79 18.01 16.90
N ARG A 113 -24.64 18.90 15.91
CA ARG A 113 -25.31 20.22 15.92
C ARG A 113 -26.83 20.09 15.79
N GLU A 114 -27.30 19.16 14.96
CA GLU A 114 -28.74 18.89 14.79
C GLU A 114 -29.36 18.31 16.08
N ARG A 115 -28.64 17.42 16.76
CA ARG A 115 -29.09 16.76 18.00
C ARG A 115 -28.64 17.47 19.28
N THR A 116 -28.25 18.74 19.20
CA THR A 116 -27.74 19.50 20.34
C THR A 116 -28.76 19.64 21.47
N SER A 117 -30.04 19.80 21.13
CA SER A 117 -31.15 19.86 22.11
C SER A 117 -31.31 18.55 22.86
N GLU A 118 -31.23 17.41 22.18
CA GLU A 118 -31.30 16.07 22.78
C GLU A 118 -30.13 15.82 23.75
N LEU A 119 -28.90 16.17 23.32
CA LEU A 119 -27.71 16.08 24.17
C LEU A 119 -27.79 16.99 25.41
N ALA A 120 -28.42 18.16 25.27
CA ALA A 120 -28.67 19.07 26.38
C ALA A 120 -29.68 18.49 27.38
N VAL A 121 -30.71 17.76 26.92
CA VAL A 121 -31.64 17.03 27.78
C VAL A 121 -30.92 15.93 28.56
N PHE A 122 -30.05 15.15 27.90
CA PHE A 122 -29.22 14.15 28.60
C PHE A 122 -28.38 14.75 29.73
N LYS A 123 -27.75 15.91 29.48
CA LYS A 123 -27.00 16.64 30.52
C LYS A 123 -27.91 17.18 31.63
N ALA A 124 -29.12 17.62 31.30
CA ALA A 124 -30.08 18.13 32.29
C ALA A 124 -30.60 17.05 33.24
N ILE A 125 -30.73 15.80 32.76
CA ILE A 125 -31.12 14.64 33.60
C ILE A 125 -29.94 14.02 34.36
N GLY A 126 -28.74 14.61 34.30
CA GLY A 126 -27.58 14.23 35.12
C GLY A 126 -26.51 13.38 34.43
N PHE A 127 -26.55 13.20 33.10
CA PHE A 127 -25.43 12.52 32.41
C PHE A 127 -24.16 13.35 32.51
N SER A 128 -23.04 12.67 32.77
CA SER A 128 -21.73 13.30 32.79
C SER A 128 -21.29 13.73 31.39
N ASP A 129 -20.51 14.81 31.33
CA ASP A 129 -19.82 15.31 30.15
C ASP A 129 -19.07 14.20 29.37
N ARG A 130 -18.47 13.25 30.11
CA ARG A 130 -17.75 12.10 29.53
C ARG A 130 -18.69 11.07 28.89
N ALA A 131 -19.89 10.88 29.42
CA ALA A 131 -20.87 9.97 28.84
C ALA A 131 -21.36 10.49 27.48
N VAL A 132 -21.57 11.81 27.34
CA VAL A 132 -21.90 12.44 26.06
C VAL A 132 -20.78 12.24 25.04
N LEU A 133 -19.52 12.45 25.44
CA LEU A 133 -18.38 12.18 24.56
C LEU A 133 -18.33 10.72 24.12
N PHE A 134 -18.49 9.77 25.04
CA PHE A 134 -18.45 8.35 24.71
C PHE A 134 -19.57 7.95 23.74
N PHE A 135 -20.76 8.53 23.89
CA PHE A 135 -21.87 8.30 22.98
C PHE A 135 -21.56 8.76 21.55
N VAL A 136 -21.03 9.98 21.41
CA VAL A 136 -20.63 10.53 20.10
C VAL A 136 -19.48 9.71 19.49
N LEU A 137 -18.49 9.33 20.30
CA LEU A 137 -17.40 8.47 19.85
C LEU A 137 -17.90 7.09 19.39
N ALA A 138 -18.82 6.48 20.12
CA ALA A 138 -19.41 5.20 19.75
C ALA A 138 -20.17 5.29 18.42
N GLU A 139 -20.96 6.33 18.19
CA GLU A 139 -21.66 6.55 16.92
C GLU A 139 -20.66 6.69 15.75
N SER A 140 -19.61 7.52 15.93
CA SER A 140 -18.57 7.67 14.91
C SER A 140 -17.80 6.37 14.64
N LEU A 141 -17.53 5.58 15.68
CA LEU A 141 -16.83 4.31 15.57
C LEU A 141 -17.67 3.26 14.84
N VAL A 142 -18.98 3.19 15.12
CA VAL A 142 -19.89 2.28 14.43
C VAL A 142 -19.95 2.60 12.94
N ILE A 143 -20.06 3.88 12.57
CA ILE A 143 -20.06 4.31 11.16
C ILE A 143 -18.74 3.92 10.48
N ALA A 144 -17.60 4.20 11.14
CA ALA A 144 -16.29 3.87 10.60
C ALA A 144 -16.06 2.36 10.48
N LEU A 145 -16.53 1.56 11.44
CA LEU A 145 -16.42 0.10 11.41
C LEU A 145 -17.29 -0.51 10.31
N ILE A 146 -18.52 -0.05 10.13
CA ILE A 146 -19.39 -0.54 9.05
C ILE A 146 -18.75 -0.23 7.69
N GLY A 147 -18.29 1.01 7.48
CA GLY A 147 -17.61 1.40 6.25
C GLY A 147 -16.30 0.61 6.03
N GLY A 148 -15.51 0.42 7.09
CA GLY A 148 -14.27 -0.34 7.06
C GLY A 148 -14.50 -1.82 6.73
N LEU A 149 -15.48 -2.47 7.38
CA LEU A 149 -15.83 -3.86 7.12
C LEU A 149 -16.35 -4.08 5.70
N LEU A 150 -17.20 -3.17 5.20
CA LEU A 150 -17.67 -3.22 3.81
C LEU A 150 -16.52 -3.04 2.82
N GLY A 151 -15.61 -2.09 3.08
CA GLY A 151 -14.42 -1.88 2.26
C GLY A 151 -13.49 -3.10 2.26
N LEU A 152 -13.26 -3.71 3.42
CA LEU A 152 -12.46 -4.94 3.54
C LEU A 152 -13.13 -6.12 2.83
N ALA A 153 -14.45 -6.29 2.96
CA ALA A 153 -15.20 -7.33 2.26
C ALA A 153 -15.08 -7.16 0.74
N LEU A 154 -15.22 -5.94 0.23
CA LEU A 154 -15.01 -5.63 -1.18
C LEU A 154 -13.56 -5.92 -1.62
N ALA A 155 -12.57 -5.57 -0.80
CA ALA A 155 -11.17 -5.86 -1.10
C ALA A 155 -10.89 -7.37 -1.20
N VAL A 156 -11.46 -8.17 -0.29
CA VAL A 156 -11.32 -9.64 -0.32
C VAL A 156 -11.91 -10.25 -1.58
N LEU A 157 -12.98 -9.66 -2.13
CA LEU A 157 -13.61 -10.16 -3.36
C LEU A 157 -12.92 -9.62 -4.63
N ALA A 158 -12.53 -8.35 -4.64
CA ALA A 158 -12.01 -7.67 -5.81
C ALA A 158 -10.52 -7.97 -6.07
N VAL A 159 -9.70 -8.07 -5.02
CA VAL A 159 -8.25 -8.28 -5.16
C VAL A 159 -7.92 -9.59 -5.88
N PRO A 160 -8.52 -10.75 -5.54
CA PRO A 160 -8.26 -12.00 -6.26
C PRO A 160 -8.72 -11.94 -7.72
N ALA A 161 -9.88 -11.33 -7.99
CA ALA A 161 -10.39 -11.16 -9.35
C ALA A 161 -9.50 -10.26 -10.20
N LEU A 162 -8.90 -9.22 -9.60
CA LEU A 162 -7.93 -8.37 -10.27
C LEU A 162 -6.59 -9.08 -10.46
N ALA A 163 -6.16 -9.88 -9.48
CA ALA A 163 -4.93 -10.66 -9.56
C ALA A 163 -4.97 -11.66 -10.73
N THR A 164 -6.10 -12.30 -10.96
CA THR A 164 -6.27 -13.22 -12.10
C THR A 164 -6.33 -12.47 -13.44
N ALA A 165 -6.97 -11.30 -13.49
CA ALA A 165 -7.05 -10.48 -14.70
C ALA A 165 -5.70 -9.88 -15.12
N LEU A 166 -4.82 -9.59 -14.16
CA LEU A 166 -3.50 -8.96 -14.38
C LEU A 166 -2.34 -9.97 -14.40
N ASN A 167 -2.63 -11.26 -14.55
CA ASN A 167 -1.65 -12.34 -14.50
C ASN A 167 -0.45 -12.05 -15.43
N GLY A 168 0.76 -11.98 -14.85
CA GLY A 168 2.02 -11.74 -15.58
C GLY A 168 2.50 -10.28 -15.67
N LEU A 169 1.67 -9.28 -15.32
CA LEU A 169 2.10 -7.85 -15.34
C LEU A 169 2.55 -7.31 -13.98
N LEU A 170 2.02 -7.85 -12.88
CA LEU A 170 2.38 -7.45 -11.52
C LEU A 170 2.79 -8.68 -10.70
N PRO A 171 3.88 -8.61 -9.92
CA PRO A 171 4.21 -9.67 -8.97
C PRO A 171 3.01 -9.90 -8.04
N SER A 172 2.73 -11.18 -7.78
CA SER A 172 1.49 -11.71 -7.19
C SER A 172 0.80 -10.75 -6.22
N LEU A 173 -0.37 -10.25 -6.64
CA LEU A 173 -1.21 -9.37 -5.81
C LEU A 173 -1.87 -10.24 -4.72
N VAL A 174 -1.18 -10.41 -3.59
CA VAL A 174 -1.64 -11.25 -2.47
C VAL A 174 -2.18 -10.37 -1.35
N LEU A 175 -3.42 -10.65 -0.93
CA LEU A 175 -4.03 -10.01 0.22
C LEU A 175 -3.62 -10.75 1.51
N ALA A 176 -2.55 -10.28 2.15
CA ALA A 176 -2.07 -10.89 3.40
C ALA A 176 -3.06 -10.60 4.56
N PRO A 177 -3.30 -11.58 5.47
CA PRO A 177 -4.17 -11.38 6.64
C PRO A 177 -3.74 -10.20 7.53
N ALA A 178 -2.43 -9.93 7.61
CA ALA A 178 -1.89 -8.78 8.33
C ALA A 178 -2.39 -7.43 7.77
N ILE A 179 -2.60 -7.33 6.46
CA ILE A 179 -3.11 -6.11 5.80
C ILE A 179 -4.58 -5.90 6.15
N LEU A 180 -5.38 -6.96 6.23
CA LEU A 180 -6.76 -6.89 6.68
C LEU A 180 -6.85 -6.38 8.12
N GLY A 181 -5.98 -6.91 9.00
CA GLY A 181 -5.87 -6.44 10.39
C GLY A 181 -5.48 -4.96 10.47
N LEU A 182 -4.49 -4.53 9.67
CA LEU A 182 -4.10 -3.12 9.57
C LEU A 182 -5.26 -2.24 9.10
N GLY A 183 -6.02 -2.67 8.10
CA GLY A 183 -7.21 -1.96 7.61
C GLY A 183 -8.27 -1.76 8.69
N LEU A 184 -8.50 -2.78 9.53
CA LEU A 184 -9.42 -2.66 10.66
C LEU A 184 -8.91 -1.66 11.71
N VAL A 185 -7.61 -1.69 12.03
CA VAL A 185 -6.98 -0.73 12.95
C VAL A 185 -7.12 0.70 12.41
N VAL A 186 -6.91 0.90 11.10
CA VAL A 186 -7.09 2.21 10.45
C VAL A 186 -8.55 2.66 10.53
N ALA A 187 -9.52 1.78 10.28
CA ALA A 187 -10.94 2.12 10.40
C ALA A 187 -11.31 2.56 11.83
N ILE A 188 -10.82 1.85 12.84
CA ILE A 188 -11.00 2.23 14.26
C ILE A 188 -10.35 3.58 14.55
N ALA A 189 -9.12 3.79 14.07
CA ALA A 189 -8.41 5.06 14.26
C ALA A 189 -9.16 6.24 13.60
N VAL A 190 -9.67 6.06 12.38
CA VAL A 190 -10.49 7.09 11.71
C VAL A 190 -11.75 7.39 12.52
N GLY A 191 -12.47 6.37 12.99
CA GLY A 191 -13.67 6.54 13.82
C GLY A 191 -13.38 7.37 15.08
N ILE A 192 -12.34 6.99 15.83
CA ILE A 192 -11.97 7.68 17.06
C ILE A 192 -11.52 9.12 16.79
N ILE A 193 -10.60 9.33 15.84
CA ILE A 193 -10.02 10.66 15.61
C ILE A 193 -11.07 11.61 15.02
N SER A 194 -11.90 11.13 14.09
CA SER A 194 -12.94 11.95 13.47
C SER A 194 -14.06 12.31 14.46
N GLY A 195 -14.42 11.41 15.38
CA GLY A 195 -15.43 11.67 16.42
C GLY A 195 -14.93 12.48 17.61
N LEU A 196 -13.61 12.56 17.83
CA LEU A 196 -13.04 13.20 19.03
C LEU A 196 -13.28 14.71 19.06
N LEU A 197 -13.00 15.42 17.97
CA LEU A 197 -13.24 16.86 17.85
C LEU A 197 -14.71 17.26 18.08
N PRO A 198 -15.69 16.68 17.36
CA PRO A 198 -17.11 16.99 17.59
C PRO A 198 -17.58 16.52 18.96
N GLY A 199 -17.09 15.38 19.46
CA GLY A 199 -17.44 14.88 20.80
C GLY A 199 -16.95 15.79 21.93
N ILE A 200 -15.74 16.34 21.84
CA ILE A 200 -15.24 17.33 22.80
C ILE A 200 -16.07 18.62 22.73
N THR A 201 -16.46 19.02 21.51
CA THR A 201 -17.31 20.20 21.31
C THR A 201 -18.68 19.98 21.96
N ALA A 202 -19.29 18.81 21.78
CA ALA A 202 -20.55 18.42 22.41
C ALA A 202 -20.47 18.40 23.93
N MET A 203 -19.40 17.79 24.47
CA MET A 203 -19.12 17.74 25.90
C MET A 203 -19.12 19.14 26.53
N ARG A 204 -18.44 20.10 25.90
CA ARG A 204 -18.24 21.45 26.42
C ARG A 204 -19.44 22.39 26.21
N MET A 205 -20.51 21.94 25.57
CA MET A 205 -21.69 22.79 25.38
C MET A 205 -22.42 23.04 26.71
N ARG A 206 -22.79 24.31 26.92
CA ARG A 206 -23.61 24.76 28.06
C ARG A 206 -25.08 24.55 27.74
N VAL A 207 -25.78 23.84 28.63
CA VAL A 207 -27.22 23.50 28.51
C VAL A 207 -28.08 24.75 28.28
N VAL A 208 -27.75 25.86 28.97
CA VAL A 208 -28.46 27.15 28.85
C VAL A 208 -28.38 27.73 27.43
N ASN A 209 -27.25 27.57 26.74
CA ASN A 209 -27.08 28.06 25.37
C ASN A 209 -27.76 27.16 24.34
N ALA A 210 -27.85 25.85 24.63
CA ALA A 210 -28.51 24.89 23.75
C ALA A 210 -30.03 25.06 23.75
N LEU A 211 -30.64 25.30 24.92
CA LEU A 211 -32.10 25.48 25.05
C LEU A 211 -32.59 26.86 24.59
N ARG A 212 -31.75 27.90 24.66
CA ARG A 212 -32.10 29.26 24.17
C ARG A 212 -32.17 29.35 22.64
N ARG A 213 -31.70 28.33 21.93
CA ARG A 213 -31.64 28.27 20.46
C ARG A 213 -32.84 27.57 19.82
N VAL A 214 -33.78 27.08 20.63
CA VAL A 214 -35.04 26.43 20.23
C VAL A 214 -36.18 27.43 20.33
#